data_AF-A0A6B1I682-F1
#
_entry.id   AF-A0A6B1I682-F1
#
_cell.length_a   1.000
_cell.length_b   1.000
_cell.length_c   1.000
_cell.angle_alpha   90.00
_cell.angle_beta   90.00
_cell.angle_gamma   90.00
#
_symmetry.space_group_name_H-M   'P 1'
#
loop_
_entity.id
_entity.type
_entity.pdbx_description
1 polymer ?
#
loop_
_entity_poly.entity_id
_entity_poly.type
_entity_poly.pdbx_seq_one_letter_code
_entity_poly.pdbx_strand_id
1 'polypeptide(L)'
;MEKFTVRQMIPNTAPESYRLKIWFDVTTPKELLFFESIMERISINHDVLFTTGSSPMVAELCSIRNLCPTQVGEFGGTDRSQRLTIQVDRAAALSSLAQKFKPDVVISSCSIEASRVSFGLGIPHMGFSNTPYNESICRRSIPLITKLFTPSYIQVTEFTRYGITADNIVQYSALDEYLIVHNRPTPLWSAKSLNLQPNKKTIVLNIHNNSIIDIINEFPQYNIVVLTQDANHIKTLQSYDN
;
A
#
# COMPACT_ATOMS: atom_id res chain seq x y z
N MET A 1 22.72 17.26 13.08
CA MET A 1 22.29 16.18 12.17
C MET A 1 21.30 16.77 11.21
N GLU A 2 21.71 16.89 9.95
CA GLU A 2 20.96 17.59 8.92
C GLU A 2 19.68 16.84 8.55
N LYS A 3 18.58 17.60 8.47
CA LYS A 3 17.30 17.14 7.95
C LYS A 3 17.48 16.82 6.47
N PHE A 4 17.26 15.58 6.06
CA PHE A 4 17.15 15.23 4.66
C PHE A 4 16.01 16.05 4.04
N THR A 5 16.38 17.09 3.31
CA THR A 5 15.49 17.89 2.49
C THR A 5 15.74 17.42 1.08
N VAL A 6 14.68 17.03 0.36
CA VAL A 6 14.73 16.58 -1.05
C VAL A 6 15.08 17.77 -1.94
N ARG A 7 16.32 18.21 -1.87
CA ARG A 7 16.94 19.21 -2.73
C ARG A 7 18.41 18.90 -2.78
N GLN A 8 18.80 18.01 -3.68
CA GLN A 8 20.04 18.12 -4.44
C GLN A 8 20.11 17.01 -5.50
N MET A 9 20.45 17.44 -6.72
CA MET A 9 20.83 16.65 -7.90
C MET A 9 19.70 16.16 -8.83
N ILE A 10 19.31 17.05 -9.77
CA ILE A 10 19.41 16.96 -11.25
C ILE A 10 18.72 18.25 -11.79
N PRO A 11 19.22 18.93 -12.83
CA PRO A 11 18.54 20.12 -13.37
C PRO A 11 17.14 19.74 -13.86
N ASN A 12 16.12 20.53 -13.50
CA ASN A 12 14.75 20.47 -14.02
C ASN A 12 14.71 20.05 -15.51
N THR A 13 14.14 18.87 -15.83
CA THR A 13 14.03 18.41 -17.23
C THR A 13 12.62 18.48 -17.83
N ALA A 14 11.60 18.88 -17.08
CA ALA A 14 10.27 19.15 -17.64
C ALA A 14 9.95 20.66 -17.57
N PRO A 15 9.55 21.30 -18.68
CA PRO A 15 8.96 22.65 -18.63
C PRO A 15 7.77 22.67 -17.66
N GLU A 16 7.56 23.79 -16.97
CA GLU A 16 6.46 23.95 -15.98
C GLU A 16 5.08 23.57 -16.56
N SER A 17 4.89 23.76 -17.87
CA SER A 17 3.70 23.37 -18.63
C SER A 17 3.40 21.86 -18.68
N TYR A 18 4.31 21.00 -18.21
CA TYR A 18 4.16 19.55 -18.18
C TYR A 18 4.21 18.95 -16.75
N ARG A 19 4.29 19.80 -15.72
CA ARG A 19 4.25 19.35 -14.33
C ARG A 19 2.80 19.05 -13.92
N LEU A 20 2.45 17.77 -13.92
CA LEU A 20 1.20 17.28 -13.35
C LEU A 20 1.19 17.31 -11.83
N LYS A 21 0.00 17.49 -11.26
CA LYS A 21 -0.35 17.25 -9.87
C LYS A 21 -0.99 15.89 -9.71
N ILE A 22 -0.31 14.99 -9.01
CA ILE A 22 -0.68 13.59 -8.93
C ILE A 22 -1.04 13.26 -7.48
N TRP A 23 -2.25 12.75 -7.27
CA TRP A 23 -2.71 12.32 -5.96
C TRP A 23 -2.63 10.80 -5.83
N PHE A 24 -1.74 10.31 -4.98
CA PHE A 24 -1.68 8.91 -4.55
C PHE A 24 -2.48 8.71 -3.26
N ASP A 25 -3.43 7.78 -3.27
CA ASP A 25 -4.09 7.30 -2.05
C ASP A 25 -3.72 5.84 -1.77
N VAL A 26 -3.04 5.61 -0.64
CA VAL A 26 -2.48 4.32 -0.26
C VAL A 26 -3.06 3.91 1.08
N THR A 27 -3.72 2.75 1.14
CA THR A 27 -4.51 2.32 2.29
C THR A 27 -3.99 1.07 2.97
N THR A 28 -3.04 0.36 2.36
CA THR A 28 -2.44 -0.86 2.92
C THR A 28 -0.92 -0.88 2.83
N PRO A 29 -0.23 -1.66 3.69
CA PRO A 29 1.23 -1.78 3.62
C PRO A 29 1.73 -2.32 2.27
N LYS A 30 1.02 -3.26 1.66
CA LYS A 30 1.37 -3.80 0.33
C LYS A 30 1.35 -2.70 -0.74
N GLU A 31 0.32 -1.87 -0.73
CA GLU A 31 0.18 -0.74 -1.64
C GLU A 31 1.32 0.26 -1.46
N LEU A 32 1.71 0.53 -0.22
CA LEU A 32 2.82 1.43 0.08
C LEU A 32 4.12 0.93 -0.57
N LEU A 33 4.47 -0.34 -0.34
CA LEU A 33 5.66 -0.94 -0.93
C LEU A 33 5.62 -0.97 -2.46
N PHE A 34 4.43 -1.15 -3.03
CA PHE A 34 4.24 -1.15 -4.47
C PHE A 34 4.43 0.26 -5.08
N PHE A 35 3.76 1.26 -4.51
CA PHE A 35 3.77 2.62 -5.06
C PHE A 35 4.98 3.46 -4.66
N GLU A 36 5.71 3.12 -3.60
CA GLU A 36 6.84 3.94 -3.10
C GLU A 36 7.84 4.28 -4.21
N SER A 37 8.34 3.28 -4.93
CA SER A 37 9.31 3.48 -6.02
C SER A 37 8.73 4.30 -7.19
N ILE A 38 7.41 4.20 -7.41
CA ILE A 38 6.71 4.93 -8.46
C ILE A 38 6.59 6.39 -8.05
N MET A 39 6.15 6.65 -6.81
CA MET A 39 6.05 7.99 -6.24
C MET A 39 7.40 8.70 -6.21
N GLU A 40 8.46 8.00 -5.80
CA GLU A 40 9.83 8.55 -5.78
C GLU A 40 10.24 9.06 -7.17
N ARG A 41 10.12 8.22 -8.20
CA ARG A 41 10.51 8.58 -9.58
C ARG A 41 9.63 9.68 -10.17
N ILE A 42 8.32 9.63 -9.92
CA ILE A 42 7.37 10.62 -10.42
C ILE A 42 7.57 11.98 -9.76
N SER A 43 7.91 12.01 -8.47
CA SER A 43 8.10 13.25 -7.69
C SER A 43 9.25 14.13 -8.19
N ILE A 44 10.17 13.58 -9.01
CA ILE A 44 11.27 14.33 -9.64
C ILE A 44 10.70 15.44 -10.55
N ASN A 45 9.66 15.12 -11.33
CA ASN A 45 9.12 16.01 -12.35
C ASN A 45 7.67 16.46 -12.09
N HIS A 46 7.01 15.90 -11.07
CA HIS A 46 5.59 16.14 -10.80
C HIS A 46 5.36 16.49 -9.33
N ASP A 47 4.26 17.17 -9.06
CA ASP A 47 3.86 17.50 -7.69
C ASP A 47 3.00 16.36 -7.15
N VAL A 48 3.43 15.75 -6.05
CA VAL A 48 2.78 14.56 -5.49
C VAL A 48 2.08 14.89 -4.19
N LEU A 49 0.78 14.61 -4.13
CA LEU A 49 0.03 14.47 -2.88
C LEU A 49 -0.04 12.99 -2.53
N PHE A 50 0.51 12.61 -1.39
CA PHE A 50 0.45 11.24 -0.87
C PHE A 50 -0.47 11.21 0.36
N THR A 51 -1.60 10.50 0.29
CA THR A 51 -2.53 10.31 1.41
C THR A 51 -2.59 8.87 1.89
N THR A 52 -2.88 8.70 3.18
CA THR A 52 -3.18 7.41 3.81
C THR A 52 -4.29 7.56 4.83
N GLY A 53 -4.92 6.45 5.23
CA GLY A 53 -5.77 6.39 6.43
C GLY A 53 -4.95 6.25 7.71
N SER A 54 -5.60 6.31 8.87
CA SER A 54 -4.95 6.15 10.18
C SER A 54 -4.62 4.70 10.57
N SER A 55 -4.42 3.80 9.61
CA SER A 55 -4.08 2.40 9.90
C SER A 55 -2.72 2.34 10.61
N PRO A 56 -2.62 1.76 11.82
CA PRO A 56 -1.36 1.67 12.55
C PRO A 56 -0.24 1.00 11.74
N MET A 57 -0.58 -0.03 10.95
CA MET A 57 0.38 -0.76 10.13
C MET A 57 0.99 0.10 9.02
N VAL A 58 0.17 0.94 8.37
CA VAL A 58 0.66 1.84 7.31
C VAL A 58 1.46 2.98 7.93
N ALA A 59 1.02 3.52 9.06
CA ALA A 59 1.74 4.57 9.79
C ALA A 59 3.12 4.08 10.26
N GLU A 60 3.19 2.88 10.83
CA GLU A 60 4.44 2.24 11.23
C GLU A 60 5.37 2.03 10.05
N LEU A 61 4.86 1.47 8.94
CA LEU A 61 5.68 1.26 7.74
C LEU A 61 6.17 2.59 7.15
N CYS A 62 5.35 3.65 7.16
CA CYS A 62 5.79 4.98 6.74
C CYS A 62 6.93 5.51 7.62
N SER A 63 6.83 5.34 8.95
CA SER A 63 7.90 5.72 9.89
C SER A 63 9.20 4.97 9.60
N ILE A 64 9.10 3.65 9.46
CA ILE A 64 10.18 2.73 9.09
C ILE A 64 10.86 3.14 7.77
N ARG A 65 10.09 3.63 6.80
CA ARG A 65 10.57 4.06 5.47
C ARG A 65 10.88 5.56 5.38
N ASN A 66 10.77 6.32 6.48
CA ASN A 66 10.90 7.79 6.53
C ASN A 66 10.01 8.52 5.51
N LEU A 67 8.78 8.05 5.33
CA LEU A 67 7.78 8.66 4.46
C LEU A 67 6.83 9.54 5.28
N CYS A 68 6.43 10.68 4.71
CA CYS A 68 5.54 11.63 5.36
C CYS A 68 4.21 11.79 4.59
N PRO A 69 3.29 10.82 4.65
CA PRO A 69 1.97 10.97 4.04
C PRO A 69 1.12 12.01 4.76
N THR A 70 0.16 12.59 4.04
CA THR A 70 -0.97 13.28 4.64
C THR A 70 -1.98 12.25 5.15
N GLN A 71 -2.04 12.07 6.47
CA GLN A 71 -3.00 11.17 7.09
C GLN A 71 -4.40 11.81 7.10
N VAL A 72 -5.40 11.09 6.58
CA VAL A 72 -6.78 11.60 6.44
C VAL A 72 -7.77 10.58 6.97
N GLY A 73 -8.65 10.98 7.88
CA GLY A 73 -9.68 10.10 8.41
C GLY A 73 -9.15 8.95 9.27
N GLU A 74 -10.09 8.29 9.92
CA GLU A 74 -9.82 7.21 10.88
C GLU A 74 -9.81 5.84 10.19
N PHE A 75 -9.32 4.83 10.90
CA PHE A 75 -9.30 3.44 10.50
C PHE A 75 -9.98 2.59 11.58
N GLY A 76 -10.74 1.58 11.17
CA GLY A 76 -11.39 0.64 12.07
C GLY A 76 -12.91 0.71 12.01
N GLY A 77 -13.54 0.71 13.18
CA GLY A 77 -14.99 0.57 13.35
C GLY A 77 -15.38 -0.83 13.82
N THR A 78 -16.10 -0.90 14.94
CA THR A 78 -16.48 -2.15 15.62
C THR A 78 -17.59 -2.87 14.88
N ASP A 79 -18.40 -2.14 14.10
CA ASP A 79 -19.50 -2.66 13.30
C ASP A 79 -19.57 -2.04 11.89
N ARG A 80 -20.51 -2.53 11.08
CA ARG A 80 -20.70 -2.09 9.68
C ARG A 80 -21.15 -0.62 9.57
N SER A 81 -21.96 -0.14 10.50
CA SER A 81 -22.47 1.24 10.52
C SER A 81 -21.32 2.20 10.80
N GLN A 82 -20.52 1.93 11.84
CA GLN A 82 -19.34 2.73 12.15
C GLN A 82 -18.32 2.75 11.01
N ARG A 83 -18.04 1.58 10.41
CA ARG A 83 -17.15 1.48 9.24
C ARG A 83 -17.65 2.31 8.07
N LEU A 84 -18.95 2.38 7.86
CA LEU A 84 -19.54 3.20 6.80
C LEU A 84 -19.39 4.69 7.12
N THR A 85 -19.69 5.10 8.35
CA THR A 85 -19.50 6.50 8.80
C THR A 85 -18.06 6.95 8.64
N ILE A 86 -17.09 6.17 9.12
CA ILE A 86 -15.65 6.46 8.98
C ILE A 86 -15.25 6.67 7.50
N GLN A 87 -15.76 5.82 6.60
CA GLN A 87 -15.51 5.95 5.16
C GLN A 87 -16.13 7.22 4.57
N VAL A 88 -17.35 7.59 4.99
CA VAL A 88 -18.01 8.82 4.54
C VAL A 88 -17.24 10.05 5.02
N ASP A 89 -16.83 10.07 6.28
CA ASP A 89 -16.08 11.18 6.87
C ASP A 89 -14.71 11.34 6.20
N ARG A 90 -14.01 10.22 5.97
CA ARG A 90 -12.75 10.22 5.21
C ARG A 90 -12.95 10.73 3.79
N ALA A 91 -14.02 10.32 3.09
CA ALA A 91 -14.30 10.83 1.75
C ALA A 91 -14.57 12.35 1.73
N ALA A 92 -15.28 12.89 2.74
CA ALA A 92 -15.50 14.33 2.88
C ALA A 92 -14.19 15.10 3.11
N ALA A 93 -13.32 14.58 3.96
CA ALA A 93 -12.00 15.16 4.23
C ALA A 93 -11.09 15.10 2.99
N LEU A 94 -11.06 13.96 2.29
CA LEU A 94 -10.32 13.80 1.03
C LEU A 94 -10.83 14.74 -0.06
N SER A 95 -12.14 14.93 -0.19
CA SER A 95 -12.73 15.90 -1.13
C SER A 95 -12.23 17.33 -0.85
N SER A 96 -12.20 17.73 0.42
CA SER A 96 -11.71 19.05 0.82
C SER A 96 -10.22 19.23 0.50
N LEU A 97 -9.42 18.17 0.70
CA LEU A 97 -8.00 18.17 0.37
C LEU A 97 -7.76 18.20 -1.15
N ALA A 98 -8.49 17.38 -1.91
CA ALA A 98 -8.41 17.31 -3.36
C ALA A 98 -8.80 18.65 -4.03
N GLN A 99 -9.82 19.35 -3.53
CA GLN A 99 -10.21 20.68 -4.02
C GLN A 99 -9.11 21.74 -3.81
N LYS A 100 -8.33 21.62 -2.74
CA LYS A 100 -7.19 22.52 -2.46
C LYS A 100 -5.99 22.18 -3.35
N PHE A 101 -5.65 20.89 -3.43
CA PHE A 101 -4.50 20.43 -4.21
C PHE A 101 -4.72 20.58 -5.72
N LYS A 102 -5.96 20.30 -6.19
CA LYS A 102 -6.40 20.23 -7.58
C LYS A 102 -5.56 19.24 -8.41
N PRO A 103 -5.64 17.93 -8.10
CA PRO A 103 -4.89 16.93 -8.85
C PRO A 103 -5.40 16.82 -10.29
N ASP A 104 -4.48 16.64 -11.23
CA ASP A 104 -4.77 16.32 -12.62
C ASP A 104 -5.13 14.83 -12.78
N VAL A 105 -4.64 13.98 -11.87
CA VAL A 105 -4.91 12.55 -11.85
C VAL A 105 -4.82 11.97 -10.44
N VAL A 106 -5.65 10.97 -10.16
CA VAL A 106 -5.60 10.14 -8.96
C VAL A 106 -5.03 8.76 -9.29
N ILE A 107 -4.15 8.24 -8.44
CA ILE A 107 -3.58 6.90 -8.52
C ILE A 107 -3.84 6.17 -7.20
N SER A 108 -4.42 4.99 -7.25
CA SER A 108 -4.57 4.13 -6.06
C SER A 108 -4.82 2.68 -6.43
N SER A 109 -4.73 1.78 -5.45
CA SER A 109 -5.15 0.39 -5.64
C SER A 109 -6.66 0.21 -5.51
N CYS A 110 -7.41 0.99 -6.30
CA CYS A 110 -8.87 1.04 -6.28
C CYS A 110 -9.44 1.41 -4.89
N SER A 111 -8.79 2.37 -4.21
CA SER A 111 -9.26 2.94 -2.93
C SER A 111 -10.70 3.45 -3.06
N ILE A 112 -11.58 3.03 -2.16
CA ILE A 112 -13.02 3.25 -2.26
C ILE A 112 -13.36 4.75 -2.15
N GLU A 113 -12.80 5.43 -1.15
CA GLU A 113 -13.04 6.83 -0.88
C GLU A 113 -12.40 7.70 -1.97
N ALA A 114 -11.17 7.38 -2.38
CA ALA A 114 -10.51 8.11 -3.47
C ALA A 114 -11.28 7.97 -4.78
N SER A 115 -11.81 6.78 -5.11
CA SER A 115 -12.63 6.54 -6.31
C SER A 115 -13.92 7.35 -6.29
N ARG A 116 -14.56 7.48 -5.13
CA ARG A 116 -15.76 8.30 -5.00
C ARG A 116 -15.47 9.79 -5.18
N VAL A 117 -14.38 10.26 -4.56
CA VAL A 117 -13.98 11.68 -4.61
C VAL A 117 -13.52 12.06 -6.01
N SER A 118 -12.66 11.27 -6.64
CA SER A 118 -12.15 11.53 -7.99
C SER A 118 -13.29 11.58 -9.01
N PHE A 119 -14.17 10.58 -8.99
CA PHE A 119 -15.35 10.55 -9.86
C PHE A 119 -16.27 11.75 -9.65
N GLY A 120 -16.61 12.07 -8.40
CA GLY A 120 -17.50 13.20 -8.07
C GLY A 120 -16.92 14.57 -8.45
N LEU A 121 -15.60 14.72 -8.46
CA LEU A 121 -14.90 15.94 -8.83
C LEU A 121 -14.47 15.98 -10.31
N GLY A 122 -14.74 14.93 -11.09
CA GLY A 122 -14.35 14.84 -12.50
C GLY A 122 -12.84 14.69 -12.72
N ILE A 123 -12.10 14.15 -11.73
CA ILE A 123 -10.65 13.92 -11.83
C ILE A 123 -10.41 12.51 -12.37
N PRO A 124 -9.60 12.33 -13.44
CA PRO A 124 -9.23 11.01 -13.94
C PRO A 124 -8.58 10.14 -12.86
N HIS A 125 -9.01 8.88 -12.77
CA HIS A 125 -8.49 7.93 -11.78
C HIS A 125 -7.89 6.70 -12.46
N MET A 126 -6.59 6.51 -12.26
CA MET A 126 -5.84 5.31 -12.60
C MET A 126 -5.84 4.33 -11.41
N GLY A 127 -6.71 3.32 -11.48
CA GLY A 127 -6.81 2.27 -10.46
C GLY A 127 -5.85 1.13 -10.75
N PHE A 128 -5.25 0.54 -9.71
CA PHE A 128 -4.48 -0.71 -9.80
C PHE A 128 -5.22 -1.83 -9.05
N SER A 129 -5.26 -3.04 -9.60
CA SER A 129 -5.80 -4.19 -8.88
C SER A 129 -5.27 -5.52 -9.38
N ASN A 130 -4.86 -6.38 -8.45
CA ASN A 130 -4.54 -7.78 -8.68
C ASN A 130 -5.49 -8.75 -7.95
N THR A 131 -6.57 -8.25 -7.35
CA THR A 131 -7.51 -9.04 -6.54
C THR A 131 -8.95 -8.91 -7.05
N PRO A 132 -9.28 -9.42 -8.24
CA PRO A 132 -10.63 -9.30 -8.80
C PRO A 132 -11.72 -9.97 -7.94
N TYR A 133 -11.31 -10.92 -7.09
CA TYR A 133 -12.19 -11.64 -6.17
C TYR A 133 -12.65 -10.79 -4.97
N ASN A 134 -12.08 -9.60 -4.73
CA ASN A 134 -12.48 -8.74 -3.63
C ASN A 134 -13.74 -7.92 -4.00
N GLU A 135 -14.91 -8.54 -3.93
CA GLU A 135 -16.18 -7.92 -4.32
C GLU A 135 -16.45 -6.58 -3.65
N SER A 136 -16.11 -6.46 -2.35
CA SER A 136 -16.39 -5.25 -1.56
C SER A 136 -15.66 -4.03 -2.11
N ILE A 137 -14.38 -4.19 -2.45
CA ILE A 137 -13.59 -3.13 -3.08
C ILE A 137 -14.08 -2.95 -4.50
N CYS A 138 -14.06 -4.01 -5.31
CA CYS A 138 -14.28 -3.92 -6.75
C CYS A 138 -15.64 -3.29 -7.10
N ARG A 139 -16.73 -3.70 -6.44
CA ARG A 139 -18.07 -3.15 -6.70
C ARG A 139 -18.18 -1.66 -6.37
N ARG A 140 -17.33 -1.15 -5.46
CA ARG A 140 -17.41 0.23 -4.94
C ARG A 140 -16.42 1.19 -5.58
N SER A 141 -15.42 0.68 -6.30
CA SER A 141 -14.38 1.52 -6.93
C SER A 141 -14.26 1.33 -8.44
N ILE A 142 -14.27 0.09 -8.96
CA ILE A 142 -14.03 -0.19 -10.38
C ILE A 142 -14.99 0.53 -11.35
N PRO A 143 -16.30 0.65 -11.08
CA PRO A 143 -17.18 1.42 -11.97
C PRO A 143 -16.86 2.92 -12.01
N LEU A 144 -16.09 3.45 -11.05
CA LEU A 144 -15.84 4.88 -10.86
C LEU A 144 -14.46 5.32 -11.38
N ILE A 145 -13.57 4.38 -11.71
CA ILE A 145 -12.22 4.71 -12.21
C ILE A 145 -12.20 4.90 -13.73
N THR A 146 -11.22 5.66 -14.21
CA THR A 146 -11.05 5.97 -15.63
C THR A 146 -10.28 4.87 -16.37
N LYS A 147 -9.20 4.38 -15.78
CA LYS A 147 -8.39 3.27 -16.29
C LYS A 147 -8.04 2.33 -15.16
N LEU A 148 -8.13 1.03 -15.42
CA LEU A 148 -7.67 -0.02 -14.52
C LEU A 148 -6.37 -0.62 -15.05
N PHE A 149 -5.36 -0.70 -14.20
CA PHE A 149 -4.12 -1.41 -14.44
C PHE A 149 -4.16 -2.74 -13.68
N THR A 150 -3.90 -3.84 -14.37
CA THR A 150 -3.93 -5.18 -13.77
C THR A 150 -2.87 -6.11 -14.37
N PRO A 151 -2.34 -7.10 -13.63
CA PRO A 151 -1.41 -8.07 -14.20
C PRO A 151 -2.00 -8.88 -15.37
N SER A 152 -1.18 -9.19 -16.36
CA SER A 152 -1.62 -9.88 -17.60
C SER A 152 -2.09 -11.33 -17.39
N TYR A 153 -1.78 -11.94 -16.24
CA TYR A 153 -2.29 -13.26 -15.88
C TYR A 153 -3.73 -13.24 -15.35
N ILE A 154 -4.29 -12.05 -15.07
CA ILE A 154 -5.68 -11.88 -14.65
C ILE A 154 -6.54 -11.58 -15.87
N GLN A 155 -7.57 -12.40 -16.10
CA GLN A 155 -8.45 -12.22 -17.24
C GLN A 155 -9.23 -10.89 -17.13
N VAL A 156 -9.31 -10.15 -18.24
CA VAL A 156 -10.04 -8.87 -18.32
C VAL A 156 -11.50 -9.00 -17.88
N THR A 157 -12.12 -10.14 -18.16
CA THR A 157 -13.50 -10.49 -17.79
C THR A 157 -13.77 -10.46 -16.29
N GLU A 158 -12.75 -10.71 -15.48
CA GLU A 158 -12.84 -10.66 -14.02
C GLU A 158 -13.13 -9.24 -13.50
N PHE A 159 -12.77 -8.21 -14.28
CA PHE A 159 -13.05 -6.81 -13.93
C PHE A 159 -14.23 -6.24 -14.70
N THR A 160 -14.45 -6.61 -15.96
CA THR A 160 -15.57 -6.07 -16.75
C THR A 160 -16.93 -6.41 -16.13
N ARG A 161 -17.03 -7.48 -15.35
CA ARG A 161 -18.25 -7.82 -14.57
C ARG A 161 -18.64 -6.74 -13.54
N TYR A 162 -17.73 -5.85 -13.17
CA TYR A 162 -18.00 -4.72 -12.29
C TYR A 162 -18.33 -3.43 -13.04
N GLY A 163 -18.50 -3.46 -14.37
CA GLY A 163 -19.00 -2.34 -15.17
C GLY A 163 -17.94 -1.46 -15.83
N ILE A 164 -16.65 -1.74 -15.64
CA ILE A 164 -15.59 -1.13 -16.46
C ILE A 164 -15.54 -1.78 -17.85
N THR A 165 -15.25 -1.00 -18.90
CA THR A 165 -15.09 -1.53 -20.25
C THR A 165 -13.70 -2.10 -20.47
N ALA A 166 -13.57 -3.10 -21.37
CA ALA A 166 -12.29 -3.73 -21.67
C ALA A 166 -11.24 -2.72 -22.18
N ASP A 167 -11.63 -1.73 -22.99
CA ASP A 167 -10.75 -0.67 -23.50
C ASP A 167 -10.17 0.24 -22.40
N ASN A 168 -10.79 0.21 -21.22
CA ASN A 168 -10.33 0.92 -20.04
C ASN A 168 -9.49 0.04 -19.10
N ILE A 169 -9.17 -1.20 -19.48
CA ILE A 169 -8.29 -2.09 -18.74
C ILE A 169 -6.95 -2.20 -19.49
N VAL A 170 -5.87 -1.89 -18.78
CA VAL A 170 -4.49 -2.01 -19.25
C VAL A 170 -3.81 -3.14 -18.49
N GLN A 171 -3.39 -4.17 -19.21
CA GLN A 171 -2.66 -5.28 -18.62
C GLN A 171 -1.15 -5.06 -18.66
N TYR A 172 -0.45 -5.37 -17.56
CA TYR A 172 1.01 -5.34 -17.49
C TYR A 172 1.60 -6.70 -17.16
N SER A 173 2.76 -7.01 -17.72
CA SER A 173 3.44 -8.30 -17.54
C SER A 173 4.37 -8.30 -16.33
N ALA A 174 3.81 -8.17 -15.13
CA ALA A 174 4.54 -8.28 -13.88
C ALA A 174 3.68 -8.83 -12.74
N LEU A 175 4.33 -9.45 -11.76
CA LEU A 175 3.74 -9.72 -10.45
C LEU A 175 4.03 -8.52 -9.54
N ASP A 176 3.02 -8.02 -8.84
CA ASP A 176 3.20 -6.88 -7.93
C ASP A 176 4.25 -7.19 -6.86
N GLU A 177 4.25 -8.42 -6.35
CA GLU A 177 5.22 -8.92 -5.39
C GLU A 177 6.64 -8.94 -5.96
N TYR A 178 6.80 -9.29 -7.25
CA TYR A 178 8.10 -9.22 -7.90
C TYR A 178 8.60 -7.79 -7.94
N LEU A 179 7.76 -6.81 -8.27
CA LEU A 179 8.16 -5.40 -8.29
C LEU A 179 8.57 -4.91 -6.90
N ILE A 180 7.83 -5.29 -5.86
CA ILE A 180 8.18 -4.95 -4.47
C ILE A 180 9.57 -5.50 -4.10
N VAL A 181 9.86 -6.76 -4.43
CA VAL A 181 11.15 -7.39 -4.11
C VAL A 181 12.28 -6.86 -5.00
N HIS A 182 12.00 -6.67 -6.29
CA HIS A 182 12.99 -6.21 -7.29
C HIS A 182 13.48 -4.79 -6.99
N ASN A 183 12.58 -3.92 -6.52
CA ASN A 183 12.93 -2.57 -6.10
C ASN A 183 13.74 -2.54 -4.79
N ARG A 184 14.06 -3.70 -4.21
CA ARG A 184 14.98 -3.92 -3.08
C ARG A 184 14.83 -2.84 -2.01
N PRO A 185 13.67 -2.76 -1.32
CA PRO A 185 13.59 -1.91 -0.14
C PRO A 185 14.75 -2.25 0.78
N THR A 186 15.57 -1.25 1.13
CA THR A 186 16.73 -1.45 2.01
C THR A 186 16.31 -2.26 3.23
N PRO A 187 16.90 -3.45 3.47
CA PRO A 187 16.50 -4.26 4.60
C PRO A 187 16.82 -3.52 5.88
N LEU A 188 15.79 -3.29 6.69
CA LEU A 188 15.89 -2.62 7.99
C LEU A 188 16.19 -3.61 9.13
N TRP A 189 16.46 -4.86 8.75
CA TRP A 189 16.87 -5.94 9.63
C TRP A 189 18.23 -6.47 9.16
N SER A 190 18.95 -7.07 10.11
CA SER A 190 20.16 -7.83 9.88
C SER A 190 20.04 -9.19 10.56
N ALA A 191 20.85 -10.16 10.15
CA ALA A 191 20.93 -11.43 10.88
C ALA A 191 21.19 -11.22 12.38
N LYS A 192 21.99 -10.21 12.72
CA LYS A 192 22.26 -9.82 14.10
C LYS A 192 21.04 -9.25 14.82
N SER A 193 20.27 -8.37 14.17
CA SER A 193 19.08 -7.78 14.81
C SER A 193 17.95 -8.77 15.03
N LEU A 194 17.96 -9.89 14.29
CA LEU A 194 17.02 -11.00 14.41
C LEU A 194 17.59 -12.20 15.18
N ASN A 195 18.78 -12.06 15.80
CA ASN A 195 19.47 -13.14 16.53
C ASN A 195 19.64 -14.45 15.72
N LEU A 196 19.78 -14.35 14.39
CA LEU A 196 19.93 -15.51 13.51
C LEU A 196 21.34 -16.11 13.65
N GLN A 197 21.40 -17.41 13.90
CA GLN A 197 22.65 -18.16 13.97
C GLN A 197 23.22 -18.35 12.56
N PRO A 198 24.46 -17.91 12.27
CA PRO A 198 25.02 -17.93 10.91
C PRO A 198 25.11 -19.32 10.27
N ASN A 199 25.25 -20.36 11.10
CA ASN A 199 25.42 -21.74 10.65
C ASN A 199 24.10 -22.51 10.53
N LYS A 200 22.97 -21.88 10.86
CA LYS A 200 21.64 -22.47 10.73
C LYS A 200 20.93 -21.90 9.51
N LYS A 201 20.25 -22.78 8.77
CA LYS A 201 19.30 -22.34 7.73
C LYS A 201 18.10 -21.67 8.41
N THR A 202 17.47 -20.71 7.73
CA THR A 202 16.33 -19.97 8.28
C THR A 202 15.01 -20.45 7.67
N ILE A 203 14.03 -20.69 8.54
CA ILE A 203 12.64 -20.96 8.19
C ILE A 203 11.82 -19.73 8.61
N VAL A 204 11.04 -19.18 7.68
CA VAL A 204 10.11 -18.09 7.97
C VAL A 204 8.70 -18.66 7.97
N LEU A 205 7.96 -18.43 9.05
CA LEU A 205 6.63 -18.96 9.26
C LEU A 205 5.65 -17.81 9.47
N ASN A 206 4.49 -17.89 8.83
CA ASN A 206 3.36 -17.01 9.11
C ASN A 206 2.25 -17.88 9.71
N ILE A 207 2.17 -17.93 11.04
CA ILE A 207 1.29 -18.84 11.78
C ILE A 207 0.48 -18.04 12.80
N HIS A 208 -0.82 -18.31 12.86
CA HIS A 208 -1.78 -17.61 13.72
C HIS A 208 -2.15 -18.39 14.99
N ASN A 209 -1.58 -19.58 15.22
CA ASN A 209 -1.97 -20.50 16.28
C ASN A 209 -0.77 -20.93 17.15
N ASN A 210 -1.04 -21.47 18.34
CA ASN A 210 -0.03 -21.87 19.34
C ASN A 210 0.91 -23.03 18.92
N SER A 211 0.71 -23.64 17.75
CA SER A 211 1.53 -24.75 17.23
C SER A 211 2.97 -24.36 16.88
N ILE A 212 3.34 -23.08 16.99
CA ILE A 212 4.70 -22.60 16.76
C ILE A 212 5.71 -23.27 17.71
N ILE A 213 5.31 -23.54 18.96
CA ILE A 213 6.20 -24.15 19.95
C ILE A 213 6.60 -25.57 19.52
N ASP A 214 5.65 -26.35 19.01
CA ASP A 214 5.91 -27.70 18.52
C ASP A 214 6.90 -27.67 17.34
N ILE A 215 6.73 -26.70 16.43
CA ILE A 215 7.64 -26.50 15.30
C ILE A 215 9.03 -26.08 15.76
N ILE A 216 9.14 -25.20 16.78
CA ILE A 216 10.43 -24.80 17.34
C ILE A 216 11.16 -26.00 17.93
N ASN A 217 10.45 -26.87 18.66
CA ASN A 217 11.01 -28.05 19.28
C ASN A 217 11.38 -29.15 18.27
N GLU A 218 10.61 -29.27 17.18
CA GLU A 218 10.86 -30.28 16.13
C GLU A 218 12.04 -29.90 15.22
N PHE A 219 12.33 -28.60 15.06
CA PHE A 219 13.34 -28.09 14.13
C PHE A 219 14.46 -27.26 14.81
N PRO A 220 15.14 -27.77 15.87
CA PRO A 220 16.13 -27.00 16.64
C PRO A 220 17.39 -26.63 15.84
N GLN A 221 17.64 -27.31 14.71
CA GLN A 221 18.77 -27.06 13.81
C GLN A 221 18.57 -25.86 12.87
N TYR A 222 17.38 -25.25 12.85
CA TYR A 222 17.06 -24.09 12.02
C TYR A 222 16.96 -22.80 12.87
N ASN A 223 17.16 -21.65 12.23
CA ASN A 223 16.63 -20.39 12.75
C ASN A 223 15.15 -20.33 12.39
N ILE A 224 14.28 -19.98 13.33
CA ILE A 224 12.84 -19.85 13.08
C ILE A 224 12.45 -18.39 13.26
N VAL A 225 11.94 -17.78 12.19
CA VAL A 225 11.41 -16.42 12.20
C VAL A 225 9.90 -16.52 12.05
N VAL A 226 9.17 -16.00 13.03
CA VAL A 226 7.71 -16.00 13.01
C VAL A 226 7.20 -14.61 12.66
N LEU A 227 6.39 -14.54 11.60
CA LEU A 227 5.64 -13.36 11.22
C LEU A 227 4.23 -13.48 11.81
N THR A 228 3.82 -12.53 12.64
CA THR A 228 2.46 -12.46 13.20
C THR A 228 2.00 -11.01 13.29
N GLN A 229 0.69 -10.81 13.15
CA GLN A 229 0.04 -9.50 13.29
C GLN A 229 -0.73 -9.37 14.62
N ASP A 230 -0.77 -10.43 15.43
CA ASP A 230 -1.48 -10.44 16.71
C ASP A 230 -0.53 -10.04 17.85
N ALA A 231 -0.80 -8.87 18.45
CA ALA A 231 -0.02 -8.34 19.56
C ALA A 231 0.00 -9.26 20.79
N ASN A 232 -1.05 -10.06 21.03
CA ASN A 232 -1.07 -11.03 22.11
C ASN A 232 -0.15 -12.21 21.79
N HIS A 233 -0.18 -12.66 20.54
CA HIS A 233 0.71 -13.72 20.07
C HIS A 233 2.19 -13.30 20.13
N ILE A 234 2.49 -12.04 19.80
CA ILE A 234 3.85 -11.47 19.98
C ILE A 234 4.30 -11.57 21.43
N LYS A 235 3.47 -11.16 22.39
CA LYS A 235 3.81 -11.24 23.83
C LYS A 235 4.03 -12.68 24.29
N THR A 236 3.21 -13.61 23.83
CA THR A 236 3.38 -15.03 24.12
C THR A 236 4.70 -15.54 23.58
N LEU A 237 5.04 -15.26 22.31
CA LEU A 237 6.29 -15.69 21.71
C LEU A 237 7.53 -15.05 22.37
N GLN A 238 7.46 -13.77 22.73
CA GLN A 238 8.54 -13.08 23.46
C GLN A 238 8.83 -13.69 24.84
N SER A 239 7.85 -14.34 25.47
CA SER A 239 8.08 -15.03 26.74
C SER A 239 8.96 -16.28 26.61
N TYR A 240 9.09 -16.84 25.40
CA TYR A 240 9.92 -18.00 25.09
C TYR A 240 11.34 -17.64 24.62
N ASP A 241 11.62 -16.35 24.37
CA ASP A 241 12.97 -15.86 24.04
C ASP A 241 13.85 -15.62 25.28
N ASN A 242 13.32 -15.82 26.50
CA ASN A 242 14.05 -15.68 27.78
C ASN A 242 14.66 -17.00 28.28
#